data_AF-R5RXP5-F1
#
_entry.id   AF-R5RXP5-F1
#
_cell.length_a   1.000
_cell.length_b   1.000
_cell.length_c   1.000
_cell.angle_alpha   90.00
_cell.angle_beta   90.00
_cell.angle_gamma   90.00
#
_symmetry.space_group_name_H-M   'P 1'
#
loop_
_entity.id
_entity.type
_entity.pdbx_description
1 polymer ?
#
loop_
_entity_poly.entity_id
_entity_poly.type
_entity_poly.pdbx_seq_one_letter_code
_entity_poly.pdbx_strand_id
1 'polypeptide(L)'
;MAADKRVRAPYNFIPLSEKVLLPYNSIEELPPHDRMDPALKTGEIHVSMVADTPVFVSDGDKNEPHFFRGNNGKYMIPGSTIRGMVRENMQILGFGLMRTGEDLEDVQIYFREIASARESVGNALKEYYRSALDVQTKRTASGSTYTIPQNVCAGYLRREGQSYKIYPTKIPYIRVSRNHPDVVLLQTKHESADNACVVKVLYQMEGERVKHISRHVEGTSVGQMMKGFLLYTGNPVGRKENHLYLFPEADADAIPLDISREDIISYTEDWENRRNSLRGGGYDPDFWALPEDGEQKPVFYLRHEGHTYWGMSLFLRIGYVHPISDGLPQRHRELQSLSEMPIDYPHAILGFAEDDGRAYRSRVSFSDFGAEGNPQEMPELRTVLGGPKPSYYPGYLADGKNYNDEDFRIRGYKQYWLKELQLTEGKDTVASKLRPLPKGTKFSGVVRYKNLTDEELGLLLWSLRLEDGCYQTIGMGKPCGLGRMKLTIRELKEFSPTELYLSGSFSATAQVHDSEAVNKYIEIYDAAAGGKSSKKPSPLHKRKELKDFFFMKKEIRTAEDTSYMTLDEYRNIRSPLPTVQAIREDEETRAAEAKPMSEDEMRAALLAKFGSKYKK
;
A
#
# COMPACT_ATOMS: atom_id res chain seq x y z
N MET A 1 -24.52 24.33 -2.56
CA MET A 1 -24.33 23.32 -1.50
C MET A 1 -22.84 23.10 -1.35
N ALA A 2 -22.28 23.27 -0.15
CA ALA A 2 -20.86 22.95 0.06
C ALA A 2 -20.69 21.47 -0.29
N ALA A 3 -19.85 21.14 -1.27
CA ALA A 3 -19.53 19.77 -1.60
C ALA A 3 -19.11 19.06 -0.30
N ASP A 4 -19.78 17.97 0.03
CA ASP A 4 -19.43 17.17 1.20
C ASP A 4 -17.96 16.74 1.03
N LYS A 5 -17.06 17.33 1.84
CA LYS A 5 -15.62 17.11 1.76
C LYS A 5 -15.25 15.79 2.43
N ARG A 6 -15.77 14.71 1.85
CA ARG A 6 -15.58 13.33 2.27
C ARG A 6 -14.50 12.66 1.43
N VAL A 7 -13.69 11.81 2.04
CA VAL A 7 -12.74 10.99 1.28
C VAL A 7 -13.48 9.98 0.40
N ARG A 8 -13.06 9.88 -0.86
CA ARG A 8 -13.43 8.81 -1.79
C ARG A 8 -12.17 8.18 -2.37
N ALA A 9 -12.27 6.90 -2.73
CA ALA A 9 -11.15 6.13 -3.26
C ALA A 9 -11.67 4.99 -4.16
N PRO A 10 -10.86 4.50 -5.12
CA PRO A 10 -11.18 3.31 -5.91
C PRO A 10 -11.10 2.01 -5.10
N TYR A 11 -10.83 2.10 -3.80
CA TYR A 11 -10.71 0.98 -2.88
C TYR A 11 -11.42 1.28 -1.57
N ASN A 12 -11.68 0.23 -0.82
CA ASN A 12 -12.04 0.28 0.59
C ASN A 12 -11.38 -0.90 1.31
N PHE A 13 -11.75 -1.16 2.56
CA PHE A 13 -11.11 -2.20 3.36
C PHE A 13 -12.15 -3.13 3.98
N ILE A 14 -11.83 -4.41 3.97
CA ILE A 14 -12.54 -5.40 4.76
C ILE A 14 -11.96 -5.39 6.17
N PRO A 15 -12.77 -5.12 7.20
CA PRO A 15 -12.27 -4.98 8.57
C PRO A 15 -11.62 -6.27 9.05
N LEU A 16 -10.53 -6.12 9.81
CA LEU A 16 -9.94 -7.23 10.56
C LEU A 16 -10.88 -7.63 11.69
N SER A 17 -10.96 -8.92 11.96
CA SER A 17 -11.80 -9.47 13.01
C SER A 17 -10.99 -9.72 14.28
N GLU A 18 -11.64 -9.67 15.44
CA GLU A 18 -11.07 -10.26 16.66
C GLU A 18 -11.05 -11.79 16.62
N LYS A 19 -11.77 -12.40 15.68
CA LYS A 19 -11.71 -13.83 15.44
C LYS A 19 -10.48 -14.15 14.58
N VAL A 20 -9.64 -15.06 15.08
CA VAL A 20 -8.54 -15.67 14.33
C VAL A 20 -8.70 -17.19 14.38
N LEU A 21 -8.58 -17.87 13.24
CA LEU A 21 -8.70 -19.34 13.17
C LEU A 21 -7.31 -19.98 13.07
N LEU A 22 -7.02 -20.86 14.02
CA LEU A 22 -5.72 -21.48 14.24
C LEU A 22 -5.89 -23.00 14.21
N PRO A 23 -5.89 -23.66 13.04
CA PRO A 23 -6.10 -25.10 12.93
C PRO A 23 -5.01 -25.96 13.58
N TYR A 24 -3.80 -25.43 13.80
CA TYR A 24 -2.70 -26.16 14.42
C TYR A 24 -2.02 -25.31 15.51
N ASN A 25 -1.58 -25.95 16.60
CA ASN A 25 -0.87 -25.27 17.69
C ASN A 25 0.61 -25.07 17.39
N SER A 26 1.22 -25.97 16.60
CA SER A 26 2.64 -25.93 16.30
C SER A 26 2.96 -26.57 14.94
N ILE A 27 4.22 -26.45 14.50
CA ILE A 27 4.69 -26.97 13.21
C ILE A 27 4.66 -28.50 13.18
N GLU A 28 4.86 -29.15 14.32
CA GLU A 28 4.89 -30.61 14.47
C GLU A 28 3.53 -31.26 14.21
N GLU A 29 2.43 -30.51 14.37
CA GLU A 29 1.07 -30.98 14.06
C GLU A 29 0.76 -30.93 12.54
N LEU A 30 1.58 -30.22 11.75
CA LEU A 30 1.34 -30.08 10.31
C LEU A 30 1.59 -31.38 9.54
N PRO A 31 0.79 -31.67 8.49
CA PRO A 31 0.99 -32.87 7.69
C PRO A 31 2.38 -32.94 7.01
N PRO A 32 3.15 -34.01 7.19
CA PRO A 32 4.49 -34.08 6.62
C PRO A 32 4.46 -34.23 5.10
N HIS A 33 5.51 -33.73 4.43
CA HIS A 33 5.60 -33.71 2.97
C HIS A 33 6.12 -35.01 2.34
N ASP A 34 6.67 -35.93 3.12
CA ASP A 34 7.33 -37.16 2.67
C ASP A 34 6.35 -38.31 2.34
N ARG A 35 5.09 -38.19 2.75
CA ARG A 35 4.03 -39.19 2.50
C ARG A 35 2.75 -38.57 1.95
N MET A 36 1.91 -39.37 1.31
CA MET A 36 0.50 -39.03 1.05
C MET A 36 -0.34 -39.74 2.11
N ASP A 37 -1.05 -38.98 2.93
CA ASP A 37 -1.88 -39.53 4.00
C ASP A 37 -3.25 -39.96 3.42
N PRO A 38 -3.64 -41.24 3.50
CA PRO A 38 -4.94 -41.70 3.00
C PRO A 38 -6.16 -41.06 3.70
N ALA A 39 -5.97 -40.49 4.90
CA ALA A 39 -7.03 -39.77 5.62
C ALA A 39 -7.17 -38.31 5.16
N LEU A 40 -6.22 -37.79 4.38
CA LEU A 40 -6.20 -36.42 3.89
C LEU A 40 -6.40 -36.37 2.38
N LYS A 41 -6.70 -35.17 1.87
CA LYS A 41 -7.05 -34.90 0.49
C LYS A 41 -5.83 -34.49 -0.30
N THR A 42 -5.58 -35.17 -1.42
CA THR A 42 -4.51 -34.84 -2.37
C THR A 42 -5.10 -34.88 -3.77
N GLY A 43 -4.73 -33.93 -4.63
CA GLY A 43 -5.37 -33.86 -5.94
C GLY A 43 -5.08 -32.61 -6.75
N GLU A 44 -5.97 -32.35 -7.71
CA GLU A 44 -5.89 -31.21 -8.63
C GLU A 44 -7.24 -30.47 -8.73
N ILE A 45 -7.18 -29.16 -8.88
CA ILE A 45 -8.32 -28.29 -9.17
C ILE A 45 -8.05 -27.65 -10.54
N HIS A 46 -8.86 -27.99 -11.52
CA HIS A 46 -8.77 -27.43 -12.88
C HIS A 46 -9.63 -26.17 -12.93
N VAL A 47 -9.01 -25.05 -13.23
CA VAL A 47 -9.61 -23.72 -13.10
C VAL A 47 -9.63 -23.00 -14.44
N SER A 48 -10.72 -22.28 -14.70
CA SER A 48 -10.85 -21.38 -15.83
C SER A 48 -11.20 -19.96 -15.34
N MET A 49 -10.55 -18.95 -15.91
CA MET A 49 -10.81 -17.54 -15.63
C MET A 49 -11.14 -16.81 -16.93
N VAL A 50 -12.24 -16.06 -16.96
CA VAL A 50 -12.64 -15.24 -18.10
C VAL A 50 -12.61 -13.76 -17.72
N ALA A 51 -11.91 -12.96 -18.51
CA ALA A 51 -11.81 -11.52 -18.32
C ALA A 51 -13.16 -10.85 -18.63
N ASP A 52 -13.79 -10.25 -17.61
CA ASP A 52 -15.02 -9.46 -17.78
C ASP A 52 -14.73 -7.97 -18.03
N THR A 53 -13.56 -7.49 -17.60
CA THR A 53 -12.92 -6.27 -18.10
C THR A 53 -11.54 -6.62 -18.67
N PRO A 54 -10.92 -5.76 -19.51
CA PRO A 54 -9.57 -6.04 -19.99
C PRO A 54 -8.60 -6.25 -18.81
N VAL A 55 -7.60 -7.11 -19.00
CA VAL A 55 -6.69 -7.55 -17.93
C VAL A 55 -5.24 -7.29 -18.33
N PHE A 56 -4.43 -6.81 -17.39
CA PHE A 56 -3.00 -6.61 -17.61
C PHE A 56 -2.17 -7.19 -16.47
N VAL A 57 -1.30 -8.14 -16.79
CA VAL A 57 -0.27 -8.65 -15.88
C VAL A 57 1.07 -8.40 -16.57
N SER A 58 1.89 -7.51 -16.00
CA SER A 58 3.17 -7.10 -16.61
C SER A 58 4.19 -8.23 -16.58
N ASP A 59 5.03 -8.27 -17.60
CA ASP A 59 6.25 -9.07 -17.67
C ASP A 59 7.41 -8.58 -16.77
N GLY A 60 7.25 -7.41 -16.14
CA GLY A 60 8.24 -6.79 -15.25
C GLY A 60 9.08 -5.69 -15.90
N ASP A 61 8.99 -5.47 -17.22
CA ASP A 61 9.65 -4.35 -17.88
C ASP A 61 8.93 -3.03 -17.53
N LYS A 62 9.67 -2.11 -16.90
CA LYS A 62 9.12 -0.80 -16.50
C LYS A 62 9.13 0.24 -17.62
N ASN A 63 9.97 0.07 -18.64
CA ASN A 63 10.15 1.03 -19.73
C ASN A 63 9.14 0.79 -20.85
N GLU A 64 8.98 -0.47 -21.23
CA GLU A 64 8.04 -0.93 -22.25
C GLU A 64 7.24 -2.14 -21.72
N PRO A 65 6.26 -1.91 -20.84
CA PRO A 65 5.54 -2.98 -20.18
C PRO A 65 4.64 -3.74 -21.17
N HIS A 66 4.90 -5.03 -21.34
CA HIS A 66 4.07 -5.97 -22.09
C HIS A 66 3.34 -6.95 -21.16
N PHE A 67 2.34 -7.63 -21.70
CA PHE A 67 1.64 -8.69 -20.98
C PHE A 67 2.56 -9.90 -20.83
N PHE A 68 2.60 -10.47 -19.62
CA PHE A 68 3.44 -11.61 -19.29
C PHE A 68 3.29 -12.77 -20.27
N ARG A 69 4.43 -13.28 -20.76
CA ARG A 69 4.51 -14.47 -21.60
C ARG A 69 5.32 -15.55 -20.90
N GLY A 70 4.83 -16.79 -20.94
CA GLY A 70 5.59 -17.94 -20.46
C GLY A 70 6.73 -18.30 -21.43
N ASN A 71 7.55 -19.28 -21.05
CA ASN A 71 8.68 -19.76 -21.87
C ASN A 71 8.27 -20.30 -23.26
N ASN A 72 6.99 -20.62 -23.44
CA ASN A 72 6.40 -21.03 -24.72
C ASN A 72 5.98 -19.85 -25.61
N GLY A 73 6.25 -18.60 -25.20
CA GLY A 73 5.87 -17.38 -25.91
C GLY A 73 4.39 -17.02 -25.83
N LYS A 74 3.55 -17.83 -25.17
CA LYS A 74 2.12 -17.57 -25.03
C LYS A 74 1.86 -16.63 -23.86
N TYR A 75 0.81 -15.82 -23.96
CA TYR A 75 0.33 -15.02 -22.85
C TYR A 75 -0.21 -15.91 -21.72
N MET A 76 0.17 -15.59 -20.49
CA MET A 76 -0.23 -16.36 -19.30
C MET A 76 -0.44 -15.44 -18.10
N ILE A 77 -1.26 -15.86 -17.14
CA ILE A 77 -1.24 -15.28 -15.79
C ILE A 77 -0.29 -16.15 -14.96
N PRO A 78 0.77 -15.60 -14.35
CA PRO A 78 1.69 -16.36 -13.53
C PRO A 78 0.97 -17.04 -12.35
N GLY A 79 1.39 -18.25 -12.01
CA GLY A 79 0.88 -18.98 -10.84
C GLY A 79 1.05 -18.20 -9.54
N SER A 80 2.09 -17.36 -9.44
CA SER A 80 2.32 -16.45 -8.31
C SER A 80 1.23 -15.37 -8.19
N THR A 81 0.68 -14.88 -9.29
CA THR A 81 -0.43 -13.91 -9.29
C THR A 81 -1.72 -14.57 -8.76
N ILE A 82 -1.99 -15.82 -9.18
CA ILE A 82 -3.12 -16.60 -8.67
C ILE A 82 -2.92 -16.93 -7.19
N ARG A 83 -1.72 -17.35 -6.79
CA ARG A 83 -1.37 -17.60 -5.37
C ARG A 83 -1.60 -16.35 -4.51
N GLY A 84 -1.16 -15.18 -4.96
CA GLY A 84 -1.36 -13.91 -4.24
C GLY A 84 -2.83 -13.56 -4.07
N MET A 85 -3.64 -13.71 -5.13
CA MET A 85 -5.10 -13.53 -5.07
C MET A 85 -5.76 -14.50 -4.09
N VAL A 86 -5.39 -15.78 -4.14
CA VAL A 86 -5.93 -16.80 -3.22
C VAL A 86 -5.49 -16.55 -1.79
N ARG A 87 -4.23 -16.15 -1.56
CA ARG A 87 -3.71 -15.82 -0.22
C ARG A 87 -4.54 -14.72 0.44
N GLU A 88 -4.78 -13.62 -0.27
CA GLU A 88 -5.57 -12.49 0.26
C GLU A 88 -7.01 -12.92 0.58
N ASN A 89 -7.67 -13.64 -0.34
CA ASN A 89 -9.01 -14.17 -0.10
C ASN A 89 -9.03 -15.15 1.08
N MET A 90 -8.00 -16.00 1.22
CA MET A 90 -7.85 -16.96 2.29
C MET A 90 -7.58 -16.30 3.63
N GLN A 91 -6.88 -15.16 3.69
CA GLN A 91 -6.73 -14.37 4.90
C GLN A 91 -8.07 -13.81 5.37
N ILE A 92 -8.91 -13.34 4.44
CA ILE A 92 -10.24 -12.79 4.76
C ILE A 92 -11.22 -13.90 5.16
N LEU A 93 -11.39 -14.92 4.30
CA LEU A 93 -12.34 -16.02 4.50
C LEU A 93 -11.90 -16.98 5.62
N GLY A 94 -10.58 -17.12 5.80
CA GLY A 94 -9.91 -17.92 6.80
C GLY A 94 -9.78 -17.27 8.16
N PHE A 95 -10.11 -15.97 8.29
CA PHE A 95 -9.80 -15.18 9.49
C PHE A 95 -8.33 -15.36 9.90
N GLY A 96 -7.45 -15.19 8.91
CA GLY A 96 -6.01 -15.36 9.06
C GLY A 96 -5.40 -14.32 9.98
N LEU A 97 -4.31 -14.69 10.63
CA LEU A 97 -3.57 -13.80 11.51
C LEU A 97 -2.77 -12.80 10.66
N MET A 98 -3.06 -11.52 10.84
CA MET A 98 -2.23 -10.42 10.33
C MET A 98 -0.88 -10.42 11.04
N ARG A 99 0.22 -10.62 10.30
CA ARG A 99 1.58 -10.72 10.85
C ARG A 99 2.44 -9.51 10.47
N THR A 100 3.04 -8.87 11.47
CA THR A 100 4.07 -7.86 11.28
C THR A 100 5.32 -8.47 10.61
N GLY A 101 5.88 -7.78 9.62
CA GLY A 101 7.03 -8.22 8.82
C GLY A 101 6.67 -9.07 7.60
N GLU A 102 5.50 -9.70 7.57
CA GLU A 102 5.02 -10.47 6.41
C GLU A 102 3.85 -9.78 5.70
N ASP A 103 2.81 -9.42 6.45
CA ASP A 103 1.60 -8.79 5.90
C ASP A 103 1.59 -7.26 6.09
N LEU A 104 2.34 -6.78 7.07
CA LEU A 104 2.39 -5.40 7.48
C LEU A 104 3.83 -5.00 7.82
N GLU A 105 4.36 -3.98 7.15
CA GLU A 105 5.63 -3.36 7.51
C GLU A 105 5.42 -2.37 8.66
N ASP A 106 6.04 -2.64 9.81
CA ASP A 106 5.78 -1.89 11.04
C ASP A 106 6.85 -0.83 11.31
N VAL A 107 6.98 0.09 10.36
CA VAL A 107 7.91 1.23 10.43
C VAL A 107 7.19 2.51 10.87
N GLN A 108 7.94 3.50 11.37
CA GLN A 108 7.36 4.82 11.62
C GLN A 108 6.96 5.48 10.29
N ILE A 109 5.66 5.70 10.12
CA ILE A 109 5.15 6.46 8.97
C ILE A 109 5.52 7.93 9.15
N TYR A 110 6.26 8.49 8.20
CA TYR A 110 6.64 9.90 8.26
C TYR A 110 5.56 10.81 7.67
N PHE A 111 5.37 11.98 8.30
CA PHE A 111 4.46 13.01 7.83
C PHE A 111 5.09 14.41 7.95
N ARG A 112 4.44 15.38 7.30
CA ARG A 112 4.74 16.81 7.43
C ARG A 112 3.44 17.56 7.26
N GLU A 113 2.89 18.05 8.36
CA GLU A 113 1.62 18.76 8.37
C GLU A 113 1.81 20.19 8.90
N ILE A 114 1.71 21.16 7.99
CA ILE A 114 1.97 22.59 8.26
C ILE A 114 0.75 23.45 7.91
N ALA A 115 -0.13 22.97 7.03
CA ALA A 115 -1.05 23.82 6.27
C ALA A 115 -2.53 23.42 6.42
N SER A 116 -2.84 22.34 7.14
CA SER A 116 -4.22 21.91 7.38
C SER A 116 -5.07 23.01 8.05
N ALA A 117 -6.28 23.22 7.54
CA ALA A 117 -7.24 24.18 8.09
C ALA A 117 -7.69 23.78 9.51
N ARG A 118 -8.15 24.75 10.29
CA ARG A 118 -8.57 24.53 11.69
C ARG A 118 -9.72 23.53 11.85
N GLU A 119 -10.62 23.49 10.85
CA GLU A 119 -11.80 22.60 10.82
C GLU A 119 -11.55 21.28 10.07
N SER A 120 -10.33 21.02 9.60
CA SER A 120 -10.03 19.75 8.93
C SER A 120 -9.65 18.66 9.93
N VAL A 121 -9.79 17.40 9.51
CA VAL A 121 -9.29 16.25 10.29
C VAL A 121 -7.79 16.36 10.61
N GLY A 122 -7.02 17.10 9.81
CA GLY A 122 -5.57 17.34 9.94
C GLY A 122 -5.14 18.33 11.01
N ASN A 123 -6.07 19.03 11.67
CA ASN A 123 -5.68 20.11 12.59
C ASN A 123 -4.92 19.61 13.83
N ALA A 124 -5.33 18.50 14.44
CA ALA A 124 -4.64 17.94 15.61
C ALA A 124 -3.18 17.58 15.27
N LEU A 125 -2.98 16.91 14.12
CA LEU A 125 -1.66 16.53 13.63
C LEU A 125 -0.78 17.76 13.31
N LYS A 126 -1.37 18.82 12.77
CA LYS A 126 -0.68 20.10 12.54
C LYS A 126 -0.20 20.71 13.85
N GLU A 127 -1.04 20.77 14.88
CA GLU A 127 -0.64 21.34 16.18
C GLU A 127 0.45 20.50 16.84
N TYR A 128 0.35 19.17 16.78
CA TYR A 128 1.40 18.27 17.22
C TYR A 128 2.73 18.54 16.48
N TYR A 129 2.70 18.62 15.14
CA TYR A 129 3.89 18.91 14.33
C TYR A 129 4.51 20.26 14.68
N ARG A 130 3.68 21.30 14.87
CA ARG A 130 4.14 22.64 15.26
C ARG A 130 4.77 22.63 16.65
N SER A 131 4.24 21.84 17.57
CA SER A 131 4.81 21.67 18.92
C SER A 131 6.14 20.93 18.87
N ALA A 132 6.22 19.80 18.16
CA ALA A 132 7.43 18.98 18.05
C ALA A 132 8.63 19.78 17.53
N LEU A 133 8.41 20.62 16.51
CA LEU A 133 9.45 21.46 15.91
C LEU A 133 9.64 22.81 16.63
N ASP A 134 8.82 23.15 17.62
CA ASP A 134 8.67 24.49 18.20
C ASP A 134 8.60 25.59 17.11
N VAL A 135 7.54 25.51 16.30
CA VAL A 135 7.35 26.39 15.14
C VAL A 135 6.86 27.77 15.57
N GLN A 136 7.78 28.73 15.58
CA GLN A 136 7.51 30.11 15.98
C GLN A 136 7.46 31.05 14.76
N THR A 137 6.57 32.04 14.84
CA THR A 137 6.52 33.15 13.86
C THR A 137 7.18 34.38 14.45
N LYS A 138 8.32 34.78 13.87
CA LYS A 138 9.08 35.98 14.26
C LYS A 138 8.87 37.10 13.25
N ARG A 139 9.18 38.34 13.63
CA ARG A 139 9.17 39.52 12.75
C ARG A 139 10.59 40.01 12.52
N THR A 140 10.89 40.40 11.30
CA THR A 140 12.13 41.13 10.97
C THR A 140 12.04 42.57 11.48
N ALA A 141 13.19 43.25 11.59
CA ALA A 141 13.24 44.69 11.86
C ALA A 141 12.45 45.54 10.85
N SER A 142 12.27 45.02 9.62
CA SER A 142 11.44 45.63 8.56
C SER A 142 9.94 45.28 8.64
N GLY A 143 9.50 44.59 9.70
CA GLY A 143 8.09 44.24 9.94
C GLY A 143 7.57 42.99 9.19
N SER A 144 8.39 42.35 8.36
CA SER A 144 8.01 41.12 7.65
C SER A 144 8.04 39.91 8.59
N THR A 145 7.03 39.04 8.51
CA THR A 145 6.98 37.80 9.30
C THR A 145 7.77 36.68 8.63
N TYR A 146 8.38 35.81 9.45
CA TYR A 146 8.94 34.55 9.01
C TYR A 146 8.75 33.48 10.08
N THR A 147 8.67 32.23 9.63
CA THR A 147 8.50 31.07 10.50
C THR A 147 9.82 30.34 10.66
N ILE A 148 10.12 29.90 11.87
CA ILE A 148 11.33 29.14 12.19
C ILE A 148 11.00 28.01 13.19
N PRO A 149 11.45 26.77 12.93
CA PRO A 149 11.38 25.71 13.93
C PRO A 149 12.57 25.83 14.89
N GLN A 150 12.34 26.04 16.19
CA GLN A 150 13.44 26.24 17.16
C GLN A 150 14.14 24.94 17.57
N ASN A 151 13.43 23.80 17.54
CA ASN A 151 13.99 22.51 17.95
C ASN A 151 14.85 21.83 16.86
N VAL A 152 14.90 22.42 15.66
CA VAL A 152 15.62 21.82 14.52
C VAL A 152 17.06 22.32 14.50
N CYS A 153 17.98 21.39 14.67
CA CYS A 153 19.42 21.61 14.62
C CYS A 153 19.97 21.38 13.20
N ALA A 154 21.23 21.75 13.00
CA ALA A 154 22.00 21.50 11.79
C ALA A 154 23.22 20.64 12.08
N GLY A 155 23.54 19.72 11.18
CA GLY A 155 24.66 18.82 11.32
C GLY A 155 25.03 18.15 10.00
N TYR A 156 25.94 17.19 10.10
CA TYR A 156 26.44 16.41 8.97
C TYR A 156 26.22 14.93 9.22
N LEU A 157 25.41 14.31 8.36
CA LEU A 157 25.19 12.88 8.35
C LEU A 157 26.35 12.18 7.63
N ARG A 158 26.91 11.15 8.28
CA ARG A 158 27.97 10.31 7.74
C ARG A 158 27.67 8.84 8.02
N ARG A 159 28.15 7.98 7.12
CA ARG A 159 28.19 6.53 7.34
C ARG A 159 29.51 6.15 8.02
N GLU A 160 29.43 5.33 9.04
CA GLU A 160 30.57 4.74 9.75
C GLU A 160 30.37 3.23 9.87
N GLY A 161 30.96 2.49 8.93
CA GLY A 161 30.77 1.05 8.80
C GLY A 161 29.32 0.70 8.46
N GLN A 162 28.62 0.07 9.42
CA GLN A 162 27.20 -0.27 9.30
C GLN A 162 26.26 0.70 10.04
N SER A 163 26.81 1.76 10.65
CA SER A 163 26.06 2.74 11.43
C SER A 163 26.08 4.11 10.77
N TYR A 164 25.19 4.99 11.22
CA TYR A 164 25.14 6.39 10.78
C TYR A 164 25.22 7.31 12.00
N LYS A 165 25.94 8.42 11.84
CA LYS A 165 26.09 9.44 12.88
C LYS A 165 25.86 10.84 12.31
N ILE A 166 25.33 11.72 13.16
CA ILE A 166 25.19 13.15 12.86
C ILE A 166 26.20 13.93 13.68
N TYR A 167 27.04 14.69 12.99
CA TYR A 167 28.00 15.62 13.58
C TYR A 167 27.40 17.02 13.64
N PRO A 168 27.09 17.58 14.82
CA PRO A 168 26.52 18.92 14.95
C PRO A 168 27.41 20.00 14.32
N THR A 169 26.81 21.09 13.82
CA THR A 169 27.58 22.26 13.37
C THR A 169 27.97 23.14 14.57
N LYS A 170 29.11 23.83 14.46
CA LYS A 170 29.64 24.71 15.53
C LYS A 170 28.71 25.87 15.91
N ILE A 171 27.99 26.40 14.93
CA ILE A 171 26.90 27.36 15.12
C ILE A 171 25.69 26.88 14.31
N PRO A 172 24.47 27.34 14.63
CA PRO A 172 23.28 27.02 13.85
C PRO A 172 23.43 27.39 12.37
N TYR A 173 22.61 26.78 11.52
CA TYR A 173 22.55 27.11 10.10
C TYR A 173 22.24 28.60 9.88
N ILE A 174 22.76 29.16 8.80
CA ILE A 174 22.54 30.56 8.43
C ILE A 174 21.62 30.61 7.21
N ARG A 175 20.56 31.42 7.27
CA ARG A 175 19.64 31.61 6.14
C ARG A 175 20.22 32.61 5.14
N VAL A 176 20.37 32.19 3.90
CA VAL A 176 20.92 33.03 2.81
C VAL A 176 19.84 33.29 1.78
N SER A 177 19.66 34.55 1.39
CA SER A 177 18.72 34.91 0.32
C SER A 177 19.19 34.35 -1.02
N ARG A 178 18.26 33.82 -1.83
CA ARG A 178 18.57 33.42 -3.21
C ARG A 178 19.02 34.60 -4.08
N ASN A 179 18.56 35.80 -3.74
CA ASN A 179 18.91 37.05 -4.41
C ASN A 179 20.20 37.69 -3.88
N HIS A 180 20.97 36.99 -3.02
CA HIS A 180 22.26 37.48 -2.59
C HIS A 180 23.20 37.57 -3.81
N PRO A 181 23.90 38.69 -4.05
CA PRO A 181 24.70 38.91 -5.27
C PRO A 181 25.64 37.74 -5.59
N ASP A 182 26.40 37.30 -4.59
CA ASP A 182 27.32 36.18 -4.74
C ASP A 182 26.62 34.82 -4.98
N VAL A 183 25.42 34.60 -4.43
CA VAL A 183 24.66 33.35 -4.64
C VAL A 183 24.16 33.28 -6.07
N VAL A 184 23.76 34.41 -6.66
CA VAL A 184 23.37 34.50 -8.07
C VAL A 184 24.55 34.13 -8.98
N LEU A 185 25.79 34.51 -8.60
CA LEU A 185 27.01 34.12 -9.32
C LEU A 185 27.38 32.64 -9.14
N LEU A 186 26.95 32.01 -8.03
CA LEU A 186 27.10 30.56 -7.84
C LEU A 186 26.09 29.77 -8.70
N GLN A 187 24.92 30.34 -8.99
CA GLN A 187 23.87 29.72 -9.80
C GLN A 187 24.20 29.69 -11.31
N THR A 188 25.06 30.58 -11.82
CA THR A 188 25.36 30.71 -13.26
C THR A 188 26.16 29.56 -13.89
N LYS A 189 26.45 28.49 -13.14
CA LYS A 189 26.95 27.20 -13.65
C LYS A 189 26.08 26.04 -13.15
N HIS A 190 24.85 25.92 -13.66
CA HIS A 190 24.08 24.69 -13.52
C HIS A 190 24.71 23.59 -14.40
N GLU A 191 25.69 22.88 -13.85
CA GLU A 191 26.27 21.65 -14.43
C GLU A 191 25.39 20.40 -14.23
N SER A 192 24.23 20.51 -13.59
CA SER A 192 23.25 19.43 -13.57
C SER A 192 21.83 19.95 -13.68
N ALA A 193 20.97 19.14 -14.30
CA ALA A 193 19.55 19.39 -14.51
C ALA A 193 18.71 19.36 -13.21
N ASP A 194 19.35 19.37 -12.03
CA ASP A 194 18.75 19.12 -10.73
C ASP A 194 18.69 20.37 -9.85
N ASN A 195 17.50 20.62 -9.31
CA ASN A 195 17.20 21.85 -8.57
C ASN A 195 17.63 21.81 -7.09
N ALA A 196 17.98 20.62 -6.57
CA ALA A 196 18.47 20.43 -5.21
C ALA A 196 19.94 19.96 -5.24
N CYS A 197 20.81 20.65 -4.51
CA CYS A 197 22.24 20.36 -4.51
C CYS A 197 22.93 20.95 -3.27
N VAL A 198 24.19 20.57 -3.08
CA VAL A 198 25.05 21.09 -2.02
C VAL A 198 26.33 21.64 -2.66
N VAL A 199 26.70 22.87 -2.32
CA VAL A 199 27.90 23.53 -2.83
C VAL A 199 28.87 23.79 -1.67
N LYS A 200 30.12 23.32 -1.79
CA LYS A 200 31.20 23.69 -0.86
C LYS A 200 31.55 25.17 -1.06
N VAL A 201 31.55 25.95 0.02
CA VAL A 201 31.71 27.40 -0.04
C VAL A 201 32.70 27.92 0.99
N LEU A 202 33.28 29.08 0.68
CA LEU A 202 33.91 29.98 1.63
C LEU A 202 32.98 31.15 1.88
N TYR A 203 32.89 31.63 3.13
CA TYR A 203 32.00 32.73 3.47
C TYR A 203 32.58 33.67 4.54
N GLN A 204 32.07 34.90 4.54
CA GLN A 204 32.40 35.90 5.54
C GLN A 204 31.10 36.48 6.13
N MET A 205 31.07 36.62 7.45
CA MET A 205 29.92 37.17 8.19
C MET A 205 30.09 38.67 8.46
N GLU A 206 28.97 39.38 8.52
CA GLU A 206 28.84 40.74 9.03
C GLU A 206 27.65 40.75 10.01
N GLY A 207 27.97 40.69 11.31
CA GLY A 207 26.98 40.39 12.34
C GLY A 207 26.36 39.00 12.12
N GLU A 208 25.04 38.94 12.00
CA GLU A 208 24.28 37.69 11.80
C GLU A 208 24.04 37.33 10.31
N ARG A 209 24.59 38.10 9.37
CA ARG A 209 24.35 37.92 7.93
C ARG A 209 25.62 37.53 7.19
N VAL A 210 25.44 36.78 6.10
CA VAL A 210 26.52 36.51 5.14
C VAL A 210 26.74 37.78 4.32
N LYS A 211 27.98 38.28 4.32
CA LYS A 211 28.41 39.44 3.52
C LYS A 211 28.99 39.00 2.18
N HIS A 212 29.86 37.98 2.23
CA HIS A 212 30.50 37.41 1.05
C HIS A 212 30.41 35.89 1.08
N ILE A 213 30.19 35.28 -0.08
CA ILE A 213 30.21 33.82 -0.26
C ILE A 213 30.80 33.46 -1.62
N SER A 214 31.64 32.44 -1.69
CA SER A 214 32.27 32.00 -2.93
C SER A 214 32.46 30.50 -2.94
N ARG A 215 32.68 29.90 -4.12
CA ARG A 215 32.90 28.46 -4.23
C ARG A 215 34.26 28.10 -3.65
N HIS A 216 34.30 27.08 -2.79
CA HIS A 216 35.57 26.58 -2.26
C HIS A 216 36.26 25.71 -3.31
N VAL A 217 37.54 26.01 -3.60
CA VAL A 217 38.43 25.23 -4.46
C VAL A 217 39.62 24.77 -3.61
N GLU A 218 39.93 23.47 -3.65
CA GLU A 218 41.03 22.89 -2.88
C GLU A 218 42.37 23.59 -3.19
N GLY A 219 43.16 23.86 -2.16
CA GLY A 219 44.43 24.59 -2.27
C GLY A 219 44.31 26.12 -2.18
N THR A 220 43.10 26.68 -2.10
CA THR A 220 42.93 28.13 -1.93
C THR A 220 42.97 28.51 -0.44
N SER A 221 44.03 29.20 -0.01
CA SER A 221 44.08 29.83 1.33
C SER A 221 43.35 31.17 1.29
N VAL A 222 42.33 31.37 2.12
CA VAL A 222 41.50 32.58 2.02
C VAL A 222 41.34 33.27 3.37
N GLY A 223 42.37 34.04 3.75
CA GLY A 223 42.30 35.11 4.76
C GLY A 223 41.37 34.85 5.97
N GLN A 224 40.38 35.74 6.16
CA GLN A 224 39.37 35.67 7.25
C GLN A 224 38.08 34.90 6.86
N MET A 225 38.06 34.15 5.75
CA MET A 225 36.86 33.43 5.32
C MET A 225 36.74 32.06 5.99
N MET A 226 35.51 31.70 6.35
CA MET A 226 35.16 30.41 6.95
C MET A 226 34.71 29.42 5.88
N LYS A 227 34.90 28.12 6.13
CA LYS A 227 34.43 27.05 5.25
C LYS A 227 33.03 26.59 5.64
N GLY A 228 32.25 26.15 4.67
CA GLY A 228 30.92 25.61 4.90
C GLY A 228 30.30 24.99 3.65
N PHE A 229 29.03 24.64 3.76
CA PHE A 229 28.24 24.03 2.70
C PHE A 229 26.95 24.81 2.51
N LEU A 230 26.70 25.30 1.30
CA LEU A 230 25.45 25.95 0.92
C LEU A 230 24.49 24.90 0.36
N LEU A 231 23.38 24.68 1.06
CA LEU A 231 22.34 23.72 0.71
C LEU A 231 21.22 24.39 -0.09
N TYR A 232 20.99 23.87 -1.29
CA TYR A 232 19.84 24.17 -2.15
C TYR A 232 18.81 23.07 -1.98
N THR A 233 17.65 23.41 -1.40
CA THR A 233 16.58 22.43 -1.12
C THR A 233 15.61 22.24 -2.30
N GLY A 234 15.97 22.71 -3.49
CA GLY A 234 15.11 22.67 -4.67
C GLY A 234 14.81 24.03 -5.31
N ASN A 235 13.78 24.03 -6.16
CA ASN A 235 13.26 25.23 -6.81
C ASN A 235 12.74 26.25 -5.77
N PRO A 236 12.76 27.56 -6.08
CA PRO A 236 12.05 28.55 -5.28
C PRO A 236 10.57 28.17 -5.13
N VAL A 237 10.07 28.17 -3.89
CA VAL A 237 8.67 27.79 -3.60
C VAL A 237 7.89 29.01 -3.12
N GLY A 238 6.70 29.22 -3.71
CA GLY A 238 5.78 30.29 -3.34
C GLY A 238 6.07 31.64 -4.01
N ARG A 239 5.25 32.66 -3.72
CA ARG A 239 5.41 34.02 -4.29
C ARG A 239 6.65 34.75 -3.77
N LYS A 240 7.13 34.40 -2.58
CA LYS A 240 8.40 34.87 -2.01
C LYS A 240 9.34 33.69 -1.96
N GLU A 241 10.50 33.84 -2.58
CA GLU A 241 11.47 32.78 -2.63
C GLU A 241 11.92 32.34 -1.23
N ASN A 242 11.96 31.03 -1.01
CA ASN A 242 12.52 30.47 0.20
C ASN A 242 14.03 30.70 0.24
N HIS A 243 14.57 30.82 1.45
CA HIS A 243 16.02 30.99 1.66
C HIS A 243 16.76 29.68 1.37
N LEU A 244 18.03 29.81 1.03
CA LEU A 244 19.03 28.74 1.11
C LEU A 244 19.58 28.64 2.52
N TYR A 245 20.30 27.56 2.80
CA TYR A 245 20.84 27.30 4.13
C TYR A 245 22.34 27.04 4.06
N LEU A 246 23.12 27.88 4.73
CA LEU A 246 24.55 27.71 4.89
C LEU A 246 24.82 26.94 6.17
N PHE A 247 25.51 25.81 6.04
CA PHE A 247 25.98 24.94 7.11
C PHE A 247 27.46 25.24 7.37
N PRO A 248 27.81 25.81 8.54
CA PRO A 248 29.19 25.93 9.01
C PRO A 248 29.84 24.56 9.20
N GLU A 249 31.17 24.50 9.28
CA GLU A 249 31.89 23.27 9.60
C GLU A 249 31.35 22.57 10.87
N ALA A 250 31.49 21.24 10.87
CA ALA A 250 31.15 20.40 12.00
C ALA A 250 31.92 20.87 13.23
N ASP A 251 31.27 20.83 14.39
CA ASP A 251 31.94 21.05 15.65
C ASP A 251 32.79 19.81 15.98
N ALA A 252 34.11 19.99 15.98
CA ALA A 252 35.06 18.91 16.24
C ALA A 252 35.02 18.45 17.71
N ASP A 253 34.55 19.32 18.61
CA ASP A 253 34.47 19.05 20.05
C ASP A 253 33.09 18.49 20.47
N ALA A 254 32.09 18.56 19.58
CA ALA A 254 30.76 18.03 19.86
C ALA A 254 30.71 16.51 19.77
N ILE A 255 29.96 15.89 20.69
CA ILE A 255 29.69 14.46 20.66
C ILE A 255 28.75 14.16 19.48
N PRO A 256 29.14 13.28 18.54
CA PRO A 256 28.27 12.87 17.44
C PRO A 256 27.02 12.15 17.95
N LEU A 257 25.89 12.35 17.27
CA LEU A 257 24.65 11.66 17.57
C LEU A 257 24.58 10.33 16.80
N ASP A 258 24.58 9.21 17.51
CA ASP A 258 24.29 7.90 16.94
C ASP A 258 22.83 7.80 16.49
N ILE A 259 22.61 7.25 15.30
CA ILE A 259 21.27 6.97 14.78
C ILE A 259 20.93 5.51 15.03
N SER A 260 19.73 5.27 15.56
CA SER A 260 19.23 3.92 15.80
C SER A 260 18.99 3.17 14.48
N ARG A 261 19.07 1.83 14.52
CA ARG A 261 18.74 1.00 13.35
C ARG A 261 17.29 1.19 12.89
N GLU A 262 16.39 1.39 13.85
CA GLU A 262 14.95 1.62 13.59
C GLU A 262 14.71 2.93 12.83
N ASP A 263 15.38 4.02 13.22
CA ASP A 263 15.25 5.32 12.55
C ASP A 263 15.83 5.25 11.13
N ILE A 264 16.93 4.51 10.93
CA ILE A 264 17.53 4.25 9.60
C ILE A 264 16.54 3.54 8.69
N ILE A 265 15.88 2.49 9.20
CA ILE A 265 14.87 1.72 8.45
C ILE A 265 13.68 2.64 8.09
N SER A 266 13.15 3.38 9.06
CA SER A 266 12.00 4.28 8.86
C SER A 266 12.30 5.40 7.86
N TYR A 267 13.49 6.00 7.91
CA TYR A 267 13.93 7.00 6.93
C TYR A 267 14.09 6.41 5.53
N THR A 268 14.67 5.21 5.43
CA THR A 268 14.89 4.52 4.16
C THR A 268 13.54 4.22 3.50
N GLU A 269 12.57 3.71 4.27
CA GLU A 269 11.22 3.44 3.78
C GLU A 269 10.47 4.73 3.36
N ASP A 270 10.58 5.83 4.10
CA ASP A 270 10.02 7.13 3.68
C ASP A 270 10.69 7.67 2.40
N TRP A 271 12.00 7.47 2.24
CA TRP A 271 12.73 7.86 1.03
C TRP A 271 12.28 7.02 -0.18
N GLU A 272 12.24 5.70 -0.07
CA GLU A 272 11.81 4.80 -1.14
C GLU A 272 10.38 5.14 -1.59
N ASN A 273 9.48 5.37 -0.64
CA ASN A 273 8.11 5.77 -0.91
C ASN A 273 7.95 7.10 -1.65
N ARG A 274 8.93 8.01 -1.52
CA ARG A 274 8.93 9.33 -2.16
C ARG A 274 9.74 9.38 -3.45
N ARG A 275 10.51 8.33 -3.79
CA ARG A 275 11.44 8.31 -4.94
C ARG A 275 10.78 8.76 -6.24
N ASN A 276 9.60 8.23 -6.56
CA ASN A 276 8.87 8.60 -7.79
C ASN A 276 8.32 10.03 -7.74
N SER A 277 7.83 10.48 -6.58
CA SER A 277 7.35 11.85 -6.39
C SER A 277 8.48 12.88 -6.50
N LEU A 278 9.69 12.54 -6.05
CA LEU A 278 10.89 13.36 -6.20
C LEU A 278 11.28 13.49 -7.68
N ARG A 279 11.36 12.37 -8.42
CA ARG A 279 11.62 12.39 -9.87
C ARG A 279 10.57 13.22 -10.63
N GLY A 280 9.29 12.99 -10.32
CA GLY A 280 8.17 13.74 -10.93
C GLY A 280 8.18 15.23 -10.61
N GLY A 281 8.86 15.63 -9.54
CA GLY A 281 9.10 17.03 -9.15
C GLY A 281 10.34 17.67 -9.78
N GLY A 282 11.10 16.94 -10.61
CA GLY A 282 12.35 17.41 -11.21
C GLY A 282 13.52 17.43 -10.23
N TYR A 283 13.58 16.42 -9.35
CA TYR A 283 14.69 16.20 -8.43
C TYR A 283 15.31 14.82 -8.66
N ASP A 284 16.63 14.74 -8.56
CA ASP A 284 17.33 13.49 -8.28
C ASP A 284 16.97 12.95 -6.88
N PRO A 285 16.36 11.76 -6.77
CA PRO A 285 16.06 11.15 -5.48
C PRO A 285 17.31 10.79 -4.67
N ASP A 286 18.43 10.49 -5.32
CA ASP A 286 19.62 9.97 -4.66
C ASP A 286 20.29 11.07 -3.80
N PHE A 287 20.05 12.33 -4.12
CA PHE A 287 20.32 13.47 -3.23
C PHE A 287 19.74 13.28 -1.82
N TRP A 288 18.52 12.75 -1.74
CA TRP A 288 17.78 12.53 -0.48
C TRP A 288 18.05 11.16 0.16
N ALA A 289 18.87 10.31 -0.45
CA ALA A 289 19.24 9.02 0.13
C ALA A 289 20.23 9.19 1.30
N LEU A 290 20.41 8.12 2.09
CA LEU A 290 21.49 8.04 3.06
C LEU A 290 22.86 8.16 2.38
N PRO A 291 23.88 8.74 3.06
CA PRO A 291 25.22 8.86 2.47
C PRO A 291 25.91 7.52 2.32
N GLU A 292 26.76 7.41 1.30
CA GLU A 292 27.69 6.29 1.12
C GLU A 292 28.98 6.47 1.93
N ASP A 293 29.85 5.45 1.93
CA ASP A 293 31.14 5.51 2.65
C ASP A 293 32.02 6.63 2.08
N GLY A 294 32.53 7.49 2.96
CA GLY A 294 33.32 8.67 2.59
C GLY A 294 32.48 9.89 2.15
N GLU A 295 31.16 9.75 2.04
CA GLU A 295 30.25 10.86 1.78
C GLU A 295 29.83 11.57 3.08
N GLN A 296 29.61 12.88 2.97
CA GLN A 296 29.05 13.70 4.05
C GLN A 296 27.92 14.56 3.50
N LYS A 297 26.73 14.46 4.11
CA LYS A 297 25.56 15.25 3.72
C LYS A 297 25.17 16.25 4.82
N PRO A 298 25.01 17.56 4.51
CA PRO A 298 24.43 18.49 5.46
C PRO A 298 22.94 18.17 5.66
N VAL A 299 22.54 17.99 6.91
CA VAL A 299 21.16 17.63 7.28
C VAL A 299 20.68 18.53 8.42
N PHE A 300 19.40 18.87 8.36
CA PHE A 300 18.67 19.28 9.55
C PHE A 300 18.31 18.04 10.35
N TYR A 301 18.28 18.15 11.67
CA TYR A 301 17.85 17.05 12.53
C TYR A 301 17.16 17.55 13.80
N LEU A 302 16.36 16.69 14.42
CA LEU A 302 15.77 16.90 15.74
C LEU A 302 15.59 15.56 16.47
N ARG A 303 15.67 15.56 17.80
CA ARG A 303 15.28 14.42 18.63
C ARG A 303 13.91 14.68 19.23
N HIS A 304 12.98 13.74 19.08
CA HIS A 304 11.61 13.88 19.58
C HIS A 304 11.01 12.49 19.81
N GLU A 305 10.34 12.29 20.96
CA GLU A 305 9.76 11.00 21.39
C GLU A 305 10.75 9.82 21.29
N GLY A 306 12.02 10.02 21.68
CA GLY A 306 13.04 8.96 21.64
C GLY A 306 13.69 8.71 20.27
N HIS A 307 13.12 9.24 19.19
CA HIS A 307 13.62 9.07 17.82
C HIS A 307 14.47 10.26 17.35
N THR A 308 15.35 10.00 16.39
CA THR A 308 16.11 11.03 15.67
C THR A 308 15.56 11.18 14.26
N TYR A 309 15.03 12.36 13.94
CA TYR A 309 14.55 12.68 12.60
C TYR A 309 15.54 13.57 11.87
N TRP A 310 15.79 13.34 10.58
CA TRP A 310 16.68 14.16 9.77
C TRP A 310 16.21 14.32 8.33
N GLY A 311 16.84 15.26 7.62
CA GLY A 311 16.62 15.50 6.20
C GLY A 311 17.18 16.84 5.72
N MET A 312 17.20 17.06 4.41
CA MET A 312 17.78 18.27 3.80
C MET A 312 16.74 19.39 3.61
N SER A 313 15.68 19.42 4.44
CA SER A 313 14.65 20.46 4.45
C SER A 313 14.42 20.93 5.88
N LEU A 314 14.46 22.24 6.12
CA LEU A 314 14.35 22.81 7.48
C LEU A 314 13.08 22.39 8.22
N PHE A 315 11.93 22.37 7.54
CA PHE A 315 10.71 21.79 8.07
C PHE A 315 10.74 20.29 7.80
N LEU A 316 11.30 19.53 8.75
CA LEU A 316 11.55 18.09 8.61
C LEU A 316 10.26 17.29 8.47
N ARG A 317 10.35 16.10 7.87
CA ARG A 317 9.30 15.09 8.06
C ARG A 317 9.64 14.38 9.37
N ILE A 318 8.63 14.09 10.19
CA ILE A 318 8.78 13.35 11.45
C ILE A 318 7.81 12.17 11.47
N GLY A 319 8.10 11.16 12.27
CA GLY A 319 7.26 9.98 12.47
C GLY A 319 6.02 10.28 13.29
N TYR A 320 4.95 9.53 13.02
CA TYR A 320 3.87 9.38 13.99
C TYR A 320 4.36 8.64 15.24
N VAL A 321 3.64 8.81 16.36
CA VAL A 321 4.04 8.25 17.66
C VAL A 321 3.94 6.73 17.68
N HIS A 322 2.84 6.16 17.19
CA HIS A 322 2.59 4.73 17.29
C HIS A 322 2.94 3.98 15.99
N PRO A 323 3.54 2.77 16.09
CA PRO A 323 3.71 1.86 14.96
C PRO A 323 2.35 1.39 14.43
N ILE A 324 2.29 0.86 13.21
CA ILE A 324 1.01 0.46 12.58
C ILE A 324 0.38 -0.73 13.32
N SER A 325 1.20 -1.62 13.86
CA SER A 325 0.78 -2.82 14.60
C SER A 325 -0.06 -2.51 15.84
N ASP A 326 0.09 -1.34 16.46
CA ASP A 326 -0.72 -0.90 17.61
C ASP A 326 -2.21 -0.80 17.25
N GLY A 327 -2.52 -0.51 15.97
CA GLY A 327 -3.88 -0.40 15.46
C GLY A 327 -4.52 -1.72 15.05
N LEU A 328 -3.86 -2.86 15.29
CA LEU A 328 -4.41 -4.19 15.06
C LEU A 328 -5.45 -4.58 16.12
N PRO A 329 -6.44 -5.42 15.78
CA PRO A 329 -7.35 -5.99 16.78
C PRO A 329 -6.59 -6.67 17.92
N GLN A 330 -7.15 -6.66 19.12
CA GLN A 330 -6.45 -7.12 20.34
C GLN A 330 -5.95 -8.56 20.18
N ARG A 331 -6.80 -9.46 19.65
CA ARG A 331 -6.43 -10.87 19.47
C ARG A 331 -5.22 -11.05 18.55
N HIS A 332 -5.08 -10.23 17.51
CA HIS A 332 -3.93 -10.28 16.62
C HIS A 332 -2.63 -9.88 17.33
N ARG A 333 -2.68 -8.86 18.18
CA ARG A 333 -1.52 -8.39 18.96
C ARG A 333 -1.09 -9.43 20.00
N GLU A 334 -2.06 -10.02 20.71
CA GLU A 334 -1.81 -11.06 21.70
C GLU A 334 -1.17 -12.32 21.10
N LEU A 335 -1.62 -12.75 19.92
CA LEU A 335 -1.06 -13.95 19.27
C LEU A 335 0.38 -13.74 18.78
N GLN A 336 0.70 -12.53 18.32
CA GLN A 336 2.05 -12.18 17.86
C GLN A 336 3.05 -12.01 19.00
N SER A 337 2.60 -11.81 20.24
CA SER A 337 3.48 -11.70 21.41
C SER A 337 3.77 -13.05 22.08
N LEU A 338 3.19 -14.14 21.58
CA LEU A 338 3.47 -15.49 22.06
C LEU A 338 4.87 -15.94 21.61
N SER A 339 5.56 -16.70 22.47
CA SER A 339 6.84 -17.31 22.12
C SER A 339 6.69 -18.36 21.01
N GLU A 340 5.59 -19.11 21.06
CA GLU A 340 5.20 -20.06 20.02
C GLU A 340 3.82 -19.66 19.51
N MET A 341 3.81 -19.14 18.28
CA MET A 341 2.60 -18.68 17.61
C MET A 341 1.90 -19.88 16.94
N PRO A 342 0.61 -20.13 17.25
CA PRO A 342 -0.16 -21.13 16.53
C PRO A 342 -0.29 -20.81 15.05
N ILE A 343 -0.62 -21.82 14.24
CA ILE A 343 -0.58 -21.74 12.79
C ILE A 343 -1.99 -21.53 12.26
N ASP A 344 -2.18 -20.44 11.52
CA ASP A 344 -3.43 -20.13 10.82
C ASP A 344 -3.57 -20.89 9.49
N TYR A 345 -4.75 -20.84 8.90
CA TYR A 345 -5.02 -21.48 7.62
C TYR A 345 -4.09 -21.04 6.46
N PRO A 346 -3.86 -19.73 6.22
CA PRO A 346 -2.89 -19.27 5.22
C PRO A 346 -1.52 -19.93 5.36
N HIS A 347 -0.90 -19.93 6.54
CA HIS A 347 0.40 -20.55 6.76
C HIS A 347 0.34 -22.07 6.60
N ALA A 348 -0.68 -22.73 7.16
CA ALA A 348 -0.83 -24.17 7.07
C ALA A 348 -0.96 -24.65 5.62
N ILE A 349 -1.67 -23.93 4.76
CA ILE A 349 -1.97 -24.34 3.38
C ILE A 349 -0.88 -23.84 2.40
N LEU A 350 -0.51 -22.57 2.48
CA LEU A 350 0.37 -21.90 1.52
C LEU A 350 1.84 -21.88 1.94
N GLY A 351 2.15 -22.37 3.14
CA GLY A 351 3.50 -22.41 3.70
C GLY A 351 3.99 -21.04 4.15
N PHE A 352 5.13 -21.05 4.83
CA PHE A 352 5.80 -19.86 5.38
C PHE A 352 7.30 -20.11 5.55
N ALA A 353 8.05 -19.03 5.73
CA ALA A 353 9.46 -19.04 6.12
C ALA A 353 9.70 -17.84 7.04
N GLU A 354 10.27 -18.07 8.21
CA GLU A 354 10.56 -17.07 9.22
C GLU A 354 12.07 -16.83 9.36
N ASP A 355 12.43 -15.64 9.87
CA ASP A 355 13.83 -15.21 10.01
C ASP A 355 14.62 -16.03 11.03
N ASP A 356 13.94 -16.71 11.96
CA ASP A 356 14.54 -17.60 12.95
C ASP A 356 14.88 -19.01 12.39
N GLY A 357 14.60 -19.24 11.10
CA GLY A 357 14.86 -20.49 10.40
C GLY A 357 13.70 -21.48 10.42
N ARG A 358 12.60 -21.19 11.13
CA ARG A 358 11.38 -22.00 11.03
C ARG A 358 10.77 -21.82 9.65
N ALA A 359 10.43 -22.93 9.00
CA ALA A 359 9.80 -22.90 7.69
C ALA A 359 8.93 -24.13 7.47
N TYR A 360 7.86 -23.95 6.70
CA TYR A 360 6.99 -25.01 6.25
C TYR A 360 6.63 -24.81 4.79
N ARG A 361 6.84 -25.84 3.97
CA ARG A 361 6.63 -25.74 2.52
C ARG A 361 5.14 -25.71 2.21
N SER A 362 4.75 -24.91 1.22
CA SER A 362 3.38 -24.91 0.71
C SER A 362 2.91 -26.33 0.35
N ARG A 363 1.70 -26.68 0.79
CA ARG A 363 0.98 -27.90 0.37
C ARG A 363 0.20 -27.69 -0.93
N VAL A 364 0.18 -26.46 -1.45
CA VAL A 364 -0.52 -26.07 -2.68
C VAL A 364 0.46 -25.47 -3.70
N SER A 365 0.31 -25.85 -4.96
CA SER A 365 1.09 -25.34 -6.08
C SER A 365 0.16 -24.82 -7.18
N PHE A 366 0.45 -23.62 -7.67
CA PHE A 366 -0.33 -22.97 -8.73
C PHE A 366 0.47 -23.04 -10.04
N SER A 367 -0.09 -23.65 -11.09
CA SER A 367 0.48 -23.51 -12.42
C SER A 367 0.29 -22.10 -12.96
N ASP A 368 1.04 -21.74 -13.99
CA ASP A 368 0.68 -20.59 -14.82
C ASP A 368 -0.64 -20.90 -15.56
N PHE A 369 -1.50 -19.89 -15.69
CA PHE A 369 -2.79 -20.00 -16.36
C PHE A 369 -2.61 -19.49 -17.79
N GLY A 370 -2.54 -20.40 -18.74
CA GLY A 370 -2.32 -20.07 -20.14
C GLY A 370 -3.56 -19.48 -20.79
N ALA A 371 -3.38 -18.43 -21.61
CA ALA A 371 -4.47 -17.91 -22.41
C ALA A 371 -4.92 -18.93 -23.48
N GLU A 372 -6.22 -19.09 -23.64
CA GLU A 372 -6.80 -19.90 -24.70
C GLU A 372 -6.83 -19.13 -26.02
N GLY A 373 -6.50 -19.81 -27.11
CA GLY A 373 -6.33 -19.19 -28.43
C GLY A 373 -5.08 -18.30 -28.51
N ASN A 374 -5.14 -17.26 -29.34
CA ASN A 374 -4.04 -16.31 -29.57
C ASN A 374 -4.56 -14.87 -29.41
N PRO A 375 -4.95 -14.45 -28.19
CA PRO A 375 -5.42 -13.09 -27.97
C PRO A 375 -4.29 -12.09 -28.28
N GLN A 376 -4.67 -10.87 -28.66
CA GLN A 376 -3.73 -9.79 -28.96
C GLN A 376 -3.83 -8.71 -27.89
N GLU A 377 -2.71 -8.07 -27.59
CA GLU A 377 -2.71 -6.88 -26.74
C GLU A 377 -3.57 -5.78 -27.36
N MET A 378 -4.31 -5.08 -26.51
CA MET A 378 -4.98 -3.84 -26.88
C MET A 378 -3.94 -2.73 -27.09
N PRO A 379 -4.34 -1.63 -27.78
CA PRO A 379 -3.53 -0.42 -27.81
C PRO A 379 -3.12 0.05 -26.40
N GLU A 380 -1.97 0.70 -26.32
CA GLU A 380 -1.44 1.22 -25.05
C GLU A 380 -2.46 2.14 -24.37
N LEU A 381 -2.79 1.81 -23.13
CA LEU A 381 -3.57 2.66 -22.24
C LEU A 381 -2.63 3.43 -21.32
N ARG A 382 -2.89 4.72 -21.13
CA ARG A 382 -2.17 5.59 -20.21
C ARG A 382 -3.10 6.06 -19.11
N THR A 383 -2.73 5.84 -17.86
CA THR A 383 -3.55 6.26 -16.71
C THR A 383 -2.72 6.44 -15.45
N VAL A 384 -3.14 7.33 -14.55
CA VAL A 384 -2.54 7.46 -13.22
C VAL A 384 -3.09 6.38 -12.29
N LEU A 385 -2.21 5.53 -11.76
CA LEU A 385 -2.57 4.48 -10.79
C LEU A 385 -2.22 4.84 -9.33
N GLY A 386 -1.49 5.94 -9.13
CA GLY A 386 -1.03 6.39 -7.81
C GLY A 386 -2.16 6.88 -6.92
N GLY A 387 -2.30 6.27 -5.74
CA GLY A 387 -3.23 6.68 -4.69
C GLY A 387 -2.53 7.33 -3.49
N PRO A 388 -3.30 7.86 -2.52
CA PRO A 388 -2.72 8.41 -1.30
C PRO A 388 -1.98 7.31 -0.53
N LYS A 389 -0.87 7.68 0.11
CA LYS A 389 -0.03 6.78 0.93
C LYS A 389 -0.64 6.56 2.33
N PRO A 390 -0.22 5.54 3.09
CA PRO A 390 -0.70 5.31 4.46
C PRO A 390 -0.55 6.51 5.41
N SER A 391 0.40 7.42 5.13
CA SER A 391 0.56 8.70 5.84
C SER A 391 -0.63 9.64 5.70
N TYR A 392 -1.48 9.44 4.69
CA TYR A 392 -2.79 10.05 4.57
C TYR A 392 -3.83 9.22 5.34
N TYR A 393 -3.75 9.29 6.67
CA TYR A 393 -4.59 8.50 7.59
C TYR A 393 -6.12 8.61 7.35
N PRO A 394 -6.73 9.71 6.84
CA PRO A 394 -8.19 9.74 6.66
C PRO A 394 -8.73 8.69 5.69
N GLY A 395 -7.86 8.14 4.82
CA GLY A 395 -8.18 7.05 3.90
C GLY A 395 -7.78 5.65 4.40
N TYR A 396 -7.06 5.52 5.52
CA TYR A 396 -6.43 4.27 5.96
C TYR A 396 -6.80 3.86 7.40
N LEU A 397 -7.19 4.82 8.25
CA LEU A 397 -7.57 4.58 9.64
C LEU A 397 -9.06 4.82 9.87
N ALA A 398 -9.62 4.11 10.84
CA ALA A 398 -11.02 4.25 11.25
C ALA A 398 -11.25 5.57 11.99
N ASP A 399 -12.51 6.02 12.01
CA ASP A 399 -13.01 7.08 12.90
C ASP A 399 -12.33 8.46 12.77
N GLY A 400 -11.57 8.70 11.70
CA GLY A 400 -10.86 9.97 11.48
C GLY A 400 -9.63 10.18 12.37
N LYS A 401 -9.22 9.14 13.09
CA LYS A 401 -8.00 9.11 13.91
C LYS A 401 -6.75 9.01 13.06
N ASN A 402 -5.63 9.44 13.64
CA ASN A 402 -4.28 9.34 13.08
C ASN A 402 -3.41 8.43 13.97
N TYR A 403 -2.19 8.10 13.52
CA TYR A 403 -1.31 7.18 14.25
C TYR A 403 -0.68 7.79 15.53
N ASN A 404 -1.03 9.03 15.92
CA ASN A 404 -0.72 9.56 17.24
C ASN A 404 -1.82 9.31 18.28
N ASP A 405 -2.99 8.80 17.87
CA ASP A 405 -4.08 8.47 18.79
C ASP A 405 -3.84 7.06 19.35
N GLU A 406 -3.73 6.88 20.67
CA GLU A 406 -3.37 5.58 21.30
C GLU A 406 -4.32 4.42 20.94
N ASP A 407 -5.58 4.71 20.62
CA ASP A 407 -6.62 3.75 20.27
C ASP A 407 -7.05 3.85 18.80
N PHE A 408 -6.11 4.26 17.93
CA PHE A 408 -6.31 4.20 16.49
C PHE A 408 -6.52 2.75 16.03
N ARG A 409 -7.23 2.58 14.91
CA ARG A 409 -7.49 1.25 14.32
C ARG A 409 -7.27 1.29 12.84
N ILE A 410 -6.53 0.30 12.32
CA ILE A 410 -6.40 0.13 10.88
C ILE A 410 -7.70 -0.42 10.29
N ARG A 411 -7.99 -0.08 9.03
CA ARG A 411 -9.25 -0.46 8.39
C ARG A 411 -9.30 -1.90 7.89
N GLY A 412 -8.16 -2.57 7.73
CA GLY A 412 -8.03 -3.98 7.40
C GLY A 412 -7.52 -4.27 5.99
N TYR A 413 -8.10 -5.27 5.30
CA TYR A 413 -7.62 -5.74 3.99
C TYR A 413 -8.11 -4.85 2.86
N LYS A 414 -7.18 -4.19 2.17
CA LYS A 414 -7.49 -3.26 1.06
C LYS A 414 -8.06 -4.03 -0.14
N GLN A 415 -9.29 -3.71 -0.54
CA GLN A 415 -9.96 -4.26 -1.72
C GLN A 415 -10.36 -3.14 -2.69
N TYR A 416 -10.21 -3.37 -3.99
CA TYR A 416 -10.65 -2.41 -5.01
C TYR A 416 -12.12 -2.62 -5.35
N TRP A 417 -12.85 -1.53 -5.55
CA TRP A 417 -14.22 -1.59 -6.06
C TRP A 417 -14.22 -2.10 -7.50
N LEU A 418 -15.18 -2.97 -7.83
CA LEU A 418 -15.43 -3.33 -9.22
C LEU A 418 -16.06 -2.15 -9.94
N LYS A 419 -15.61 -1.85 -11.15
CA LYS A 419 -16.16 -0.77 -11.99
C LYS A 419 -15.77 -0.97 -13.44
N GLU A 420 -16.42 -0.23 -14.32
CA GLU A 420 -16.03 -0.18 -15.73
C GLU A 420 -14.71 0.57 -15.93
N LEU A 421 -14.03 0.29 -17.05
CA LEU A 421 -12.73 0.88 -17.36
C LEU A 421 -12.82 2.41 -17.42
N GLN A 422 -12.03 3.07 -16.58
CA GLN A 422 -11.97 4.54 -16.48
C GLN A 422 -10.54 5.01 -16.31
N LEU A 423 -10.02 5.64 -17.36
CA LEU A 423 -8.67 6.19 -17.36
C LEU A 423 -8.65 7.55 -16.66
N THR A 424 -7.63 7.77 -15.85
CA THR A 424 -7.36 9.07 -15.23
C THR A 424 -6.18 9.70 -15.95
N GLU A 425 -6.42 10.85 -16.58
CA GLU A 425 -5.37 11.61 -17.25
C GLU A 425 -4.32 12.11 -16.25
N GLY A 426 -3.07 12.16 -16.69
CA GLY A 426 -1.98 12.69 -15.89
C GLY A 426 -0.77 12.99 -16.77
N LYS A 427 0.22 13.68 -16.18
CA LYS A 427 1.49 13.94 -16.85
C LYS A 427 2.22 12.63 -17.12
N ASP A 428 3.01 12.60 -18.18
CA ASP A 428 3.82 11.46 -18.60
C ASP A 428 4.74 10.91 -17.51
N THR A 429 5.21 11.77 -16.60
CA THR A 429 6.09 11.39 -15.48
C THR A 429 5.40 10.58 -14.39
N VAL A 430 4.07 10.58 -14.34
CA VAL A 430 3.26 9.89 -13.31
C VAL A 430 2.27 8.88 -13.90
N ALA A 431 2.04 8.90 -15.21
CA ALA A 431 1.16 7.98 -15.89
C ALA A 431 1.82 6.60 -16.05
N SER A 432 1.07 5.55 -15.73
CA SER A 432 1.44 4.16 -16.02
C SER A 432 1.00 3.80 -17.43
N LYS A 433 1.86 3.08 -18.16
CA LYS A 433 1.56 2.49 -19.47
C LYS A 433 1.09 1.05 -19.27
N LEU A 434 0.00 0.65 -19.95
CA LEU A 434 -0.60 -0.67 -19.81
C LEU A 434 -0.99 -1.22 -21.20
N ARG A 435 -0.69 -2.48 -21.49
CA ARG A 435 -1.06 -3.18 -22.74
C ARG A 435 -1.94 -4.39 -22.44
N PRO A 436 -3.20 -4.18 -22.00
CA PRO A 436 -4.04 -5.26 -21.53
C PRO A 436 -4.45 -6.22 -22.66
N LEU A 437 -4.77 -7.45 -22.29
CA LEU A 437 -5.56 -8.35 -23.14
C LEU A 437 -7.04 -8.00 -23.03
N PRO A 438 -7.81 -8.16 -24.12
CA PRO A 438 -9.20 -7.70 -24.21
C PRO A 438 -10.15 -8.47 -23.29
N LYS A 439 -11.30 -7.85 -23.00
CA LYS A 439 -12.47 -8.53 -22.41
C LYS A 439 -12.78 -9.80 -23.20
N GLY A 440 -13.16 -10.86 -22.49
CA GLY A 440 -13.46 -12.17 -23.05
C GLY A 440 -12.26 -13.10 -23.16
N THR A 441 -11.03 -12.60 -22.93
CA THR A 441 -9.84 -13.47 -22.88
C THR A 441 -10.01 -14.50 -21.77
N LYS A 442 -9.87 -15.78 -22.15
CA LYS A 442 -10.01 -16.93 -21.25
C LYS A 442 -8.64 -17.49 -20.93
N PHE A 443 -8.42 -17.82 -19.66
CA PHE A 443 -7.21 -18.44 -19.15
C PHE A 443 -7.58 -19.73 -18.43
N SER A 444 -6.73 -20.75 -18.52
CA SER A 444 -6.94 -22.03 -17.87
C SER A 444 -5.64 -22.53 -17.24
N GLY A 445 -5.76 -23.15 -16.07
CA GLY A 445 -4.62 -23.67 -15.32
C GLY A 445 -5.05 -24.66 -14.22
N VAL A 446 -4.06 -25.20 -13.52
CA VAL A 446 -4.24 -26.28 -12.55
C VAL A 446 -3.62 -25.87 -11.21
N VAL A 447 -4.41 -26.00 -10.15
CA VAL A 447 -3.95 -25.89 -8.76
C VAL A 447 -3.80 -27.29 -8.19
N ARG A 448 -2.60 -27.64 -7.75
CA ARG A 448 -2.31 -28.96 -7.15
C ARG A 448 -2.25 -28.81 -5.64
N TYR A 449 -2.82 -29.76 -4.91
CA TYR A 449 -2.82 -29.75 -3.45
C TYR A 449 -2.43 -31.14 -2.91
N LYS A 450 -1.82 -31.17 -1.74
CA LYS A 450 -1.36 -32.39 -1.08
C LYS A 450 -1.72 -32.38 0.41
N ASN A 451 -2.26 -33.49 0.89
CA ASN A 451 -2.57 -33.74 2.30
C ASN A 451 -3.35 -32.59 2.97
N LEU A 452 -4.40 -32.08 2.34
CA LEU A 452 -5.30 -31.10 2.96
C LEU A 452 -6.41 -31.80 3.74
N THR A 453 -6.84 -31.24 4.86
CA THR A 453 -8.09 -31.67 5.51
C THR A 453 -9.31 -31.24 4.67
N ASP A 454 -10.50 -31.77 4.99
CA ASP A 454 -11.74 -31.36 4.33
C ASP A 454 -12.00 -29.84 4.52
N GLU A 455 -11.68 -29.31 5.70
CA GLU A 455 -11.81 -27.88 6.03
C GLU A 455 -10.82 -27.01 5.24
N GLU A 456 -9.56 -27.45 5.14
CA GLU A 456 -8.53 -26.75 4.37
C GLU A 456 -8.82 -26.74 2.87
N LEU A 457 -9.28 -27.87 2.32
CA LEU A 457 -9.73 -27.96 0.93
C LEU A 457 -10.95 -27.08 0.70
N GLY A 458 -11.91 -27.07 1.62
CA GLY A 458 -13.08 -26.18 1.59
C GLY A 458 -12.70 -24.71 1.52
N LEU A 459 -11.78 -24.25 2.38
CA LEU A 459 -11.29 -22.87 2.35
C LEU A 459 -10.52 -22.55 1.07
N LEU A 460 -9.69 -23.46 0.55
CA LEU A 460 -8.98 -23.27 -0.72
C LEU A 460 -9.96 -23.11 -1.89
N LEU A 461 -10.98 -23.99 -1.97
CA LEU A 461 -12.02 -23.94 -2.99
C LEU A 461 -12.83 -22.65 -2.90
N TRP A 462 -13.20 -22.22 -1.68
CA TRP A 462 -13.93 -20.97 -1.47
C TRP A 462 -13.10 -19.74 -1.88
N SER A 463 -11.80 -19.73 -1.53
CA SER A 463 -10.88 -18.65 -1.87
C SER A 463 -10.63 -18.51 -3.38
N LEU A 464 -10.77 -19.61 -4.14
CA LEU A 464 -10.75 -19.60 -5.60
C LEU A 464 -12.08 -19.12 -6.18
N ARG A 465 -13.18 -19.81 -5.87
CA ARG A 465 -14.47 -19.63 -6.55
C ARG A 465 -15.27 -18.42 -6.07
N LEU A 466 -15.19 -18.10 -4.78
CA LEU A 466 -16.11 -17.19 -4.08
C LEU A 466 -17.59 -17.61 -4.25
N GLU A 467 -18.51 -16.72 -3.84
CA GLU A 467 -19.96 -16.89 -4.00
C GLU A 467 -20.45 -16.57 -5.42
N ASP A 468 -21.64 -17.06 -5.75
CA ASP A 468 -22.26 -16.80 -7.05
C ASP A 468 -22.46 -15.30 -7.34
N GLY A 469 -22.01 -14.90 -8.53
CA GLY A 469 -22.01 -13.50 -8.97
C GLY A 469 -20.80 -12.69 -8.50
N CYS A 470 -19.88 -13.29 -7.72
CA CYS A 470 -18.63 -12.63 -7.35
C CYS A 470 -17.61 -12.67 -8.49
N TYR A 471 -16.75 -11.66 -8.51
CA TYR A 471 -15.60 -11.56 -9.38
C TYR A 471 -14.30 -11.59 -8.58
N GLN A 472 -13.27 -12.17 -9.19
CA GLN A 472 -11.90 -11.98 -8.76
C GLN A 472 -11.30 -10.73 -9.40
N THR A 473 -10.27 -10.16 -8.79
CA THR A 473 -9.56 -9.00 -9.33
C THR A 473 -8.05 -9.25 -9.35
N ILE A 474 -7.45 -9.27 -10.53
CA ILE A 474 -6.02 -9.60 -10.70
C ILE A 474 -5.29 -8.54 -11.53
N GLY A 475 -3.96 -8.59 -11.49
CA GLY A 475 -3.11 -7.75 -12.33
C GLY A 475 -3.08 -6.27 -11.92
N MET A 476 -2.48 -5.47 -12.80
CA MET A 476 -2.36 -4.03 -12.66
C MET A 476 -3.61 -3.32 -13.20
N GLY A 477 -3.82 -2.06 -12.79
CA GLY A 477 -4.96 -1.28 -13.25
C GLY A 477 -6.29 -1.57 -12.54
N LYS A 478 -6.27 -2.30 -11.42
CA LYS A 478 -7.45 -2.43 -10.54
C LYS A 478 -8.10 -1.07 -10.21
N PRO A 479 -7.34 0.00 -9.87
CA PRO A 479 -7.93 1.31 -9.59
C PRO A 479 -8.70 1.95 -10.76
N CYS A 480 -8.42 1.54 -12.01
CA CYS A 480 -9.13 2.02 -13.20
C CYS A 480 -10.14 1.00 -13.75
N GLY A 481 -10.42 -0.10 -13.05
CA GLY A 481 -11.42 -1.10 -13.45
C GLY A 481 -10.89 -2.26 -14.30
N LEU A 482 -9.57 -2.38 -14.50
CA LEU A 482 -8.98 -3.54 -15.18
C LEU A 482 -8.94 -4.78 -14.28
N GLY A 483 -8.92 -5.96 -14.93
CA GLY A 483 -8.64 -7.23 -14.28
C GLY A 483 -9.80 -7.83 -13.50
N ARG A 484 -11.05 -7.46 -13.80
CA ARG A 484 -12.25 -8.13 -13.27
C ARG A 484 -12.40 -9.48 -13.97
N MET A 485 -12.29 -10.58 -13.21
CA MET A 485 -12.26 -11.94 -13.75
C MET A 485 -13.39 -12.79 -13.15
N LYS A 486 -14.07 -13.55 -13.99
CA LYS A 486 -14.98 -14.62 -13.54
C LYS A 486 -14.20 -15.92 -13.47
N LEU A 487 -14.06 -16.49 -12.27
CA LEU A 487 -13.37 -17.77 -12.04
C LEU A 487 -14.40 -18.90 -11.96
N THR A 488 -14.08 -20.05 -12.53
CA THR A 488 -14.89 -21.27 -12.45
C THR A 488 -13.99 -22.48 -12.22
N ILE A 489 -14.34 -23.31 -11.25
CA ILE A 489 -13.74 -24.63 -11.07
C ILE A 489 -14.40 -25.56 -12.09
N ARG A 490 -13.61 -26.08 -13.03
CA ARG A 490 -14.07 -26.97 -14.10
C ARG A 490 -14.12 -28.41 -13.62
N GLU A 491 -13.15 -28.80 -12.81
CA GLU A 491 -12.97 -30.17 -12.37
C GLU A 491 -12.22 -30.17 -11.03
N LEU A 492 -12.67 -30.97 -10.08
CA LEU A 492 -11.94 -31.29 -8.85
C LEU A 492 -11.56 -32.77 -8.94
N LYS A 493 -10.26 -33.06 -8.93
CA LYS A 493 -9.71 -34.42 -8.92
C LYS A 493 -9.16 -34.72 -7.56
N GLU A 494 -9.61 -35.82 -6.95
CA GLU A 494 -9.01 -36.39 -5.75
C GLU A 494 -8.25 -37.66 -6.11
N PHE A 495 -7.01 -37.77 -5.64
CA PHE A 495 -6.14 -38.91 -5.88
C PHE A 495 -6.22 -39.89 -4.71
N SER A 496 -6.40 -41.16 -5.03
CA SER A 496 -6.29 -42.26 -4.08
C SER A 496 -4.89 -42.86 -4.16
N PRO A 497 -4.07 -42.82 -3.08
CA PRO A 497 -2.75 -43.46 -3.07
C PRO A 497 -2.83 -44.94 -3.45
N THR A 498 -3.82 -45.65 -2.93
CA THR A 498 -4.05 -47.07 -3.21
C THR A 498 -4.30 -47.31 -4.71
N GLU A 499 -5.10 -46.48 -5.36
CA GLU A 499 -5.40 -46.62 -6.79
C GLU A 499 -4.19 -46.26 -7.67
N LEU A 500 -3.41 -45.24 -7.28
CA LEU A 500 -2.19 -44.80 -7.99
C LEU A 500 -1.15 -45.93 -8.14
N TYR A 501 -1.03 -46.81 -7.14
CA TYR A 501 -0.06 -47.92 -7.16
C TYR A 501 -0.63 -49.26 -7.66
N LEU A 502 -1.96 -49.46 -7.62
CA LEU A 502 -2.57 -50.75 -7.98
C LEU A 502 -3.05 -50.85 -9.44
N SER A 503 -3.30 -49.74 -10.13
CA SER A 503 -4.08 -49.77 -11.37
C SER A 503 -3.34 -50.30 -12.62
N GLY A 504 -2.02 -50.51 -12.58
CA GLY A 504 -1.22 -50.90 -13.76
C GLY A 504 -1.30 -49.94 -14.95
N SER A 505 -2.02 -48.82 -14.79
CA SER A 505 -2.38 -47.84 -15.81
C SER A 505 -2.00 -46.47 -15.29
N PHE A 506 -1.09 -45.80 -15.97
CA PHE A 506 -0.58 -44.47 -15.62
C PHE A 506 -1.60 -43.32 -15.78
N SER A 507 -2.86 -43.60 -16.16
CA SER A 507 -3.77 -42.61 -16.76
C SER A 507 -5.07 -42.33 -15.98
N ALA A 508 -5.56 -43.23 -15.11
CA ALA A 508 -6.94 -43.12 -14.58
C ALA A 508 -7.10 -43.59 -13.12
N THR A 509 -6.58 -42.84 -12.16
CA THR A 509 -6.67 -43.15 -10.71
C THR A 509 -7.17 -41.98 -9.87
N ALA A 510 -7.91 -41.06 -10.51
CA ALA A 510 -8.44 -39.87 -9.88
C ALA A 510 -9.97 -39.92 -9.86
N GLN A 511 -10.56 -39.72 -8.68
CA GLN A 511 -12.00 -39.48 -8.57
C GLN A 511 -12.28 -38.05 -9.03
N VAL A 512 -13.13 -37.93 -10.05
CA VAL A 512 -13.56 -36.64 -10.59
C VAL A 512 -14.85 -36.24 -9.89
N HIS A 513 -14.81 -35.08 -9.27
CA HIS A 513 -15.90 -34.51 -8.51
C HIS A 513 -16.58 -33.39 -9.31
N ASP A 514 -17.89 -33.30 -9.15
CA ASP A 514 -18.73 -32.26 -9.74
C ASP A 514 -18.84 -31.00 -8.85
N SER A 515 -19.67 -30.06 -9.29
CA SER A 515 -19.92 -28.82 -8.55
C SER A 515 -20.59 -29.04 -7.19
N GLU A 516 -21.34 -30.12 -6.99
CA GLU A 516 -22.00 -30.42 -5.70
C GLU A 516 -20.97 -30.81 -4.65
N ALA A 517 -19.98 -31.62 -5.03
CA ALA A 517 -18.86 -31.95 -4.15
C ALA A 517 -18.03 -30.72 -3.76
N VAL A 518 -17.80 -29.77 -4.68
CA VAL A 518 -17.13 -28.49 -4.36
C VAL A 518 -17.94 -27.70 -3.34
N ASN A 519 -19.27 -27.61 -3.49
CA ASN A 519 -20.15 -26.96 -2.52
C ASN A 519 -20.07 -27.62 -1.15
N LYS A 520 -20.07 -28.96 -1.11
CA LYS A 520 -20.00 -29.73 0.13
C LYS A 520 -18.73 -29.41 0.93
N TYR A 521 -17.55 -29.34 0.29
CA TYR A 521 -16.31 -28.97 0.98
C TYR A 521 -16.36 -27.54 1.54
N ILE A 522 -16.89 -26.60 0.76
CA ILE A 522 -17.06 -25.20 1.21
C ILE A 522 -18.01 -25.13 2.41
N GLU A 523 -19.13 -25.85 2.38
CA GLU A 523 -20.09 -25.94 3.48
C GLU A 523 -19.50 -26.58 4.74
N ILE A 524 -18.66 -27.63 4.59
CA ILE A 524 -17.93 -28.24 5.71
C ILE A 524 -17.06 -27.19 6.40
N TYR A 525 -16.26 -26.44 5.63
CA TYR A 525 -15.43 -25.37 6.18
C TYR A 525 -16.28 -24.26 6.83
N ASP A 526 -17.28 -23.74 6.12
CA ASP A 526 -18.13 -22.63 6.59
C ASP A 526 -18.88 -22.97 7.89
N ALA A 527 -19.31 -24.23 8.05
CA ALA A 527 -19.93 -24.73 9.27
C ALA A 527 -18.92 -24.91 10.41
N ALA A 528 -17.76 -25.53 10.15
CA ALA A 528 -16.72 -25.77 11.15
C ALA A 528 -16.13 -24.45 11.67
N ALA A 529 -15.74 -23.56 10.74
CA ALA A 529 -15.19 -22.25 11.03
C ALA A 529 -16.20 -21.33 11.71
N GLY A 530 -17.51 -21.46 11.44
CA GLY A 530 -18.58 -20.70 12.10
C GLY A 530 -18.62 -20.86 13.64
N GLY A 531 -18.19 -22.03 14.14
CA GLY A 531 -18.08 -22.37 15.56
C GLY A 531 -19.37 -22.91 16.18
N LYS A 532 -19.23 -23.73 17.24
CA LYS A 532 -20.33 -24.27 18.04
C LYS A 532 -20.73 -23.29 19.15
N SER A 533 -21.39 -22.18 18.80
CA SER A 533 -21.97 -21.31 19.84
C SER A 533 -23.14 -22.02 20.52
N SER A 534 -23.21 -21.93 21.85
CA SER A 534 -24.01 -22.75 22.77
C SER A 534 -25.54 -22.59 22.67
N LYS A 535 -26.09 -21.92 21.65
CA LYS A 535 -27.55 -21.93 21.37
C LYS A 535 -27.97 -22.01 19.89
N LYS A 536 -27.06 -21.87 18.91
CA LYS A 536 -27.26 -22.17 17.47
C LYS A 536 -25.96 -21.88 16.70
N PRO A 537 -25.43 -22.81 15.89
CA PRO A 537 -24.30 -22.51 15.01
C PRO A 537 -24.73 -21.51 13.93
N SER A 538 -23.97 -20.42 13.78
CA SER A 538 -24.14 -19.45 12.70
C SER A 538 -23.04 -19.69 11.65
N PRO A 539 -23.39 -19.96 10.39
CA PRO A 539 -22.41 -20.08 9.31
C PRO A 539 -21.49 -18.86 9.23
N LEU A 540 -20.22 -19.07 8.86
CA LEU A 540 -19.20 -18.02 8.82
C LEU A 540 -19.58 -16.91 7.84
N HIS A 541 -20.15 -17.25 6.67
CA HIS A 541 -20.57 -16.29 5.63
C HIS A 541 -21.60 -15.25 6.10
N LYS A 542 -22.28 -15.47 7.25
CA LYS A 542 -23.25 -14.51 7.81
C LYS A 542 -22.60 -13.38 8.60
N ARG A 543 -21.30 -13.47 8.90
CA ARG A 543 -20.55 -12.43 9.61
C ARG A 543 -20.45 -11.16 8.78
N LYS A 544 -20.40 -10.00 9.46
CA LYS A 544 -20.43 -8.68 8.80
C LYS A 544 -19.23 -8.49 7.87
N GLU A 545 -18.05 -8.92 8.33
CA GLU A 545 -16.79 -8.82 7.60
C GLU A 545 -16.86 -9.57 6.26
N LEU A 546 -17.47 -10.77 6.24
CA LEU A 546 -17.63 -11.56 5.01
C LEU A 546 -18.76 -11.02 4.11
N LYS A 547 -19.85 -10.51 4.68
CA LYS A 547 -20.88 -9.81 3.90
C LYS A 547 -20.30 -8.61 3.16
N ASP A 548 -19.46 -7.83 3.85
CA ASP A 548 -18.78 -6.68 3.27
C ASP A 548 -17.78 -7.11 2.17
N PHE A 549 -17.04 -8.21 2.39
CA PHE A 549 -16.16 -8.78 1.38
C PHE A 549 -16.91 -9.21 0.12
N PHE A 550 -17.97 -10.00 0.25
CA PHE A 550 -18.76 -10.44 -0.91
C PHE A 550 -19.50 -9.30 -1.59
N PHE A 551 -19.94 -8.30 -0.83
CA PHE A 551 -20.50 -7.07 -1.39
C PHE A 551 -19.50 -6.36 -2.31
N MET A 552 -18.24 -6.17 -1.87
CA MET A 552 -17.19 -5.60 -2.74
C MET A 552 -16.86 -6.48 -3.95
N LYS A 553 -16.98 -7.81 -3.82
CA LYS A 553 -16.70 -8.77 -4.91
C LYS A 553 -17.86 -8.91 -5.89
N LYS A 554 -19.04 -8.34 -5.61
CA LYS A 554 -20.24 -8.46 -6.44
C LYS A 554 -20.68 -7.13 -7.06
N GLU A 555 -20.57 -6.05 -6.30
CA GLU A 555 -21.15 -4.76 -6.68
C GLU A 555 -20.26 -3.99 -7.66
N ILE A 556 -20.80 -3.68 -8.85
CA ILE A 556 -20.13 -2.87 -9.88
C ILE A 556 -20.53 -1.41 -9.71
N ARG A 557 -19.56 -0.58 -9.32
CA ARG A 557 -19.73 0.82 -8.96
C ARG A 557 -19.57 1.77 -10.15
N THR A 558 -20.15 2.96 -9.98
CA THR A 558 -19.95 4.11 -10.87
C THR A 558 -18.62 4.82 -10.58
N ALA A 559 -18.17 5.64 -11.54
CA ALA A 559 -16.92 6.40 -11.48
C ALA A 559 -16.85 7.37 -10.30
N GLU A 560 -17.99 7.99 -10.01
CA GLU A 560 -18.09 9.21 -9.20
C GLU A 560 -17.71 8.94 -7.75
N ASP A 561 -18.06 7.76 -7.24
CA ASP A 561 -17.79 7.35 -5.87
C ASP A 561 -16.49 6.54 -5.70
N THR A 562 -15.90 6.10 -6.81
CA THR A 562 -14.78 5.13 -6.82
C THR A 562 -13.57 5.60 -7.63
N SER A 563 -13.40 6.91 -7.79
CA SER A 563 -12.24 7.53 -8.41
C SER A 563 -11.27 8.07 -7.35
N TYR A 564 -10.00 8.23 -7.73
CA TYR A 564 -9.06 8.99 -6.90
C TYR A 564 -9.48 10.47 -6.89
N MET A 565 -9.34 11.10 -5.73
CA MET A 565 -9.59 12.53 -5.60
C MET A 565 -8.46 13.33 -6.27
N THR A 566 -8.78 14.55 -6.72
CA THR A 566 -7.77 15.50 -7.17
C THR A 566 -6.98 16.07 -5.98
N LEU A 567 -5.81 16.66 -6.25
CA LEU A 567 -5.00 17.28 -5.19
C LEU A 567 -5.74 18.38 -4.43
N ASP A 568 -6.64 19.11 -5.08
CA ASP A 568 -7.46 20.14 -4.43
C ASP A 568 -8.58 19.55 -3.60
N GLU A 569 -9.16 18.43 -4.02
CA GLU A 569 -10.19 17.72 -3.25
C GLU A 569 -9.63 17.12 -1.96
N TYR A 570 -8.39 16.63 -1.95
CA TYR A 570 -7.72 16.16 -0.74
C TYR A 570 -7.48 17.28 0.30
N ARG A 571 -7.63 18.55 -0.06
CA ARG A 571 -7.40 19.67 0.87
C ARG A 571 -8.57 19.87 1.83
N ASN A 572 -8.24 19.86 3.12
CA ASN A 572 -9.14 20.20 4.21
C ASN A 572 -10.39 19.31 4.24
N ILE A 573 -10.17 18.01 4.13
CA ILE A 573 -11.19 16.98 4.32
C ILE A 573 -11.81 17.09 5.72
N ARG A 574 -13.13 16.88 5.77
CA ARG A 574 -13.92 16.93 7.00
C ARG A 574 -14.42 15.56 7.44
N SER A 575 -14.56 14.62 6.50
CA SER A 575 -15.07 13.28 6.78
C SER A 575 -14.12 12.22 6.20
N PRO A 576 -13.68 11.22 6.98
CA PRO A 576 -12.81 10.16 6.51
C PRO A 576 -13.53 9.25 5.50
N LEU A 577 -12.81 8.27 4.94
CA LEU A 577 -13.39 7.30 4.01
C LEU A 577 -14.52 6.53 4.71
N PRO A 578 -15.73 6.39 4.12
CA PRO A 578 -16.79 5.57 4.71
C PRO A 578 -16.39 4.08 4.74
N THR A 579 -16.90 3.33 5.72
CA THR A 579 -16.68 1.87 5.80
C THR A 579 -17.56 1.14 4.79
N VAL A 580 -17.13 -0.05 4.35
CA VAL A 580 -17.94 -0.91 3.48
C VAL A 580 -19.28 -1.24 4.13
N GLN A 581 -19.27 -1.57 5.41
CA GLN A 581 -20.48 -1.84 6.19
C GLN A 581 -21.49 -0.69 6.10
N ALA A 582 -21.05 0.56 6.33
CA ALA A 582 -21.93 1.72 6.29
C ALA A 582 -22.53 1.95 4.90
N ILE A 583 -21.74 1.73 3.85
CA ILE A 583 -22.22 1.86 2.46
C ILE A 583 -23.24 0.76 2.16
N ARG A 584 -22.95 -0.50 2.51
CA ARG A 584 -23.84 -1.65 2.29
C ARG A 584 -25.17 -1.48 3.04
N GLU A 585 -25.13 -1.07 4.31
CA GLU A 585 -26.33 -0.88 5.14
C GLU A 585 -27.19 0.30 4.64
N ASP A 586 -26.58 1.40 4.18
CA ASP A 586 -27.30 2.52 3.55
C ASP A 586 -28.01 2.07 2.26
N GLU A 587 -27.35 1.28 1.42
CA GLU A 587 -27.95 0.73 0.20
C GLU A 587 -29.06 -0.29 0.48
N GLU A 588 -28.87 -1.20 1.44
CA GLU A 588 -29.90 -2.13 1.89
C GLU A 588 -31.14 -1.38 2.42
N THR A 589 -30.92 -0.28 3.14
CA THR A 589 -32.01 0.59 3.65
C THR A 589 -32.74 1.28 2.51
N ARG A 590 -32.02 1.92 1.57
CA ARG A 590 -32.62 2.56 0.39
C ARG A 590 -33.41 1.57 -0.48
N ALA A 591 -32.90 0.35 -0.64
CA ALA A 591 -33.58 -0.71 -1.38
C ALA A 591 -34.85 -1.19 -0.66
N ALA A 592 -34.85 -1.26 0.67
CA ALA A 592 -36.04 -1.61 1.46
C ALA A 592 -37.11 -0.51 1.45
N GLU A 593 -36.70 0.77 1.41
CA GLU A 593 -37.59 1.93 1.32
C GLU A 593 -38.20 2.08 -0.09
N ALA A 594 -37.47 1.66 -1.13
CA ALA A 594 -37.99 1.54 -2.49
C ALA A 594 -38.97 0.35 -2.60
N LYS A 595 -40.24 0.54 -2.22
CA LYS A 595 -41.30 -0.48 -2.41
C LYS A 595 -41.27 -1.02 -3.86
N PRO A 596 -41.47 -2.34 -4.07
CA PRO A 596 -41.69 -2.85 -5.42
C PRO A 596 -42.94 -2.18 -6.00
N MET A 597 -42.79 -1.53 -7.16
CA MET A 597 -43.94 -1.02 -7.91
C MET A 597 -44.92 -2.17 -8.15
N SER A 598 -46.20 -1.94 -7.85
CA SER A 598 -47.26 -2.89 -8.18
C SER A 598 -47.29 -3.16 -9.69
N GLU A 599 -47.78 -4.34 -10.11
CA GLU A 599 -47.95 -4.64 -11.54
C GLU A 599 -48.76 -3.55 -12.26
N ASP A 600 -49.73 -2.93 -11.58
CA ASP A 600 -50.52 -1.83 -12.12
C ASP A 600 -49.71 -0.55 -12.31
N GLU A 601 -48.81 -0.20 -11.38
CA GLU A 601 -47.89 0.93 -11.53
C GLU A 601 -46.85 0.69 -12.63
N MET A 602 -46.38 -0.56 -12.76
CA MET A 602 -45.45 -0.98 -13.81
C MET A 602 -46.10 -0.93 -15.20
N ARG A 603 -47.36 -1.39 -15.29
CA ARG A 603 -48.17 -1.35 -16.51
C ARG A 603 -48.54 0.09 -16.87
N ALA A 604 -48.86 0.93 -15.89
CA ALA A 604 -49.12 2.36 -16.10
C ALA A 604 -47.87 3.11 -16.58
N ALA A 605 -46.69 2.81 -16.00
CA ALA A 605 -45.42 3.40 -16.44
C ALA A 605 -45.01 2.93 -17.85
N LEU A 606 -45.23 1.67 -18.19
CA LEU A 606 -45.03 1.13 -19.55
C LEU A 606 -46.00 1.75 -20.56
N LEU A 607 -47.28 1.90 -20.20
CA LEU A 607 -48.29 2.58 -21.04
C LEU A 607 -47.99 4.08 -21.20
N ALA A 608 -47.45 4.75 -20.19
CA ALA A 608 -47.01 6.14 -20.30
C ALA A 608 -45.78 6.30 -21.21
N LYS A 609 -44.86 5.32 -21.20
CA LYS A 609 -43.60 5.36 -21.97
C LYS A 609 -43.76 4.88 -23.42
N PHE A 610 -44.69 3.97 -23.69
CA PHE A 610 -44.87 3.34 -25.01
C PHE A 610 -46.27 3.49 -25.62
N GLY A 611 -47.28 3.90 -24.85
CA GLY A 611 -48.66 4.05 -25.33
C GLY A 611 -48.88 5.20 -26.31
N SER A 612 -47.94 6.14 -26.43
CA SER A 612 -47.97 7.20 -27.46
C SER A 612 -47.56 6.72 -28.85
N LYS A 613 -46.98 5.52 -29.00
CA LYS A 613 -46.57 4.96 -30.29
C LYS A 613 -47.67 4.19 -31.04
N TYR A 614 -48.85 4.00 -30.45
CA TYR A 614 -49.96 3.25 -31.05
C TYR A 614 -51.31 4.00 -31.07
N LYS A 615 -51.28 5.34 -31.02
CA LYS A 615 -52.43 6.17 -31.40
C LYS A 615 -52.19 6.83 -32.75
N LYS A 616 -52.33 6.05 -33.82
CA LYS A 616 -52.91 6.45 -35.10
C LYS A 616 -53.24 5.22 -35.93
#